data_AF-A0A1G5SBK3-F1
#
_entry.id   AF-A0A1G5SBK3-F1
#
_cell.length_a   1.000
_cell.length_b   1.000
_cell.length_c   1.000
_cell.angle_alpha   90.00
_cell.angle_beta   90.00
_cell.angle_gamma   90.00
#
_symmetry.space_group_name_H-M   'P 1'
#
loop_
_entity.id
_entity.type
_entity.pdbx_description
1 polymer ?
#
loop_
_entity_poly.entity_id
_entity_poly.type
_entity_poly.pdbx_seq_one_letter_code
_entity_poly.pdbx_strand_id
1 'polypeptide(L)'
;MTAKGFNPLNQYKPIARSAGYNKLFQQRAQENAEVYLRKANGSISLNDFDSLRVIFDITAPSNGTINLIIYPYHSQILALFEETGLWPIFAEWKRLLINEISVARKRHSHINIKLYDFSGYSRYNCERIPSLGDRESATNWYWEAGHFKKALGDIVLARILNISTPLALTADGSMDGFLSQFGFELDESNLNDNEERIRQERSLCMRDYPELFTETRALVAAVRSKN
;
A
#
# COMPACT_ATOMS: atom_id res chain seq x y z
N MET A 1 -20.45 4.07 -6.42
CA MET A 1 -19.89 2.70 -6.35
C MET A 1 -20.68 1.81 -7.30
N THR A 2 -20.05 0.89 -8.03
CA THR A 2 -20.78 -0.04 -8.91
C THR A 2 -21.50 -1.11 -8.09
N ALA A 3 -22.41 -1.86 -8.72
CA ALA A 3 -23.09 -2.99 -8.09
C ALA A 3 -22.14 -4.08 -7.58
N LYS A 4 -20.90 -4.14 -8.10
CA LYS A 4 -19.85 -5.06 -7.65
C LYS A 4 -18.92 -4.45 -6.60
N GLY A 5 -19.31 -3.35 -5.96
CA GLY A 5 -18.52 -2.69 -4.92
C GLY A 5 -17.34 -1.85 -5.43
N PHE A 6 -17.11 -1.76 -6.74
CA PHE A 6 -16.00 -0.98 -7.28
C PHE A 6 -16.28 0.53 -7.21
N ASN A 7 -15.38 1.29 -6.60
CA ASN A 7 -15.41 2.74 -6.62
C ASN A 7 -14.30 3.27 -7.55
N PRO A 8 -14.64 3.78 -8.76
CA PRO A 8 -13.63 4.28 -9.70
C PRO A 8 -12.99 5.60 -9.25
N LEU A 9 -13.53 6.25 -8.21
CA LEU A 9 -13.08 7.54 -7.71
C LEU A 9 -13.05 8.61 -8.81
N ASN A 10 -14.03 8.60 -9.71
CA ASN A 10 -14.11 9.50 -10.85
C ASN A 10 -14.12 11.00 -10.45
N GLN A 11 -14.47 11.32 -9.20
CA GLN A 11 -14.39 12.68 -8.66
C GLN A 11 -12.97 13.28 -8.68
N TYR A 12 -11.92 12.45 -8.71
CA TYR A 12 -10.54 12.94 -8.83
C TYR A 12 -10.22 13.47 -10.23
N LYS A 13 -10.91 13.00 -11.28
CA LYS A 13 -10.63 13.41 -12.67
C LYS A 13 -10.73 14.93 -12.89
N PRO A 14 -11.84 15.61 -12.54
CA PRO A 14 -11.93 17.06 -12.72
C PRO A 14 -10.93 17.83 -11.82
N ILE A 15 -10.62 17.31 -10.63
CA ILE A 15 -9.66 17.95 -9.73
C ILE A 15 -8.25 17.83 -10.30
N ALA A 16 -7.83 16.64 -10.74
CA ALA A 16 -6.53 16.42 -11.37
C ALA A 16 -6.34 17.27 -12.62
N ARG A 17 -7.38 17.42 -13.46
CA ARG A 17 -7.33 18.29 -14.66
C ARG A 17 -7.19 19.78 -14.33
N SER A 18 -7.85 20.25 -13.27
CA SER A 18 -7.85 21.68 -12.92
C SER A 18 -6.66 22.08 -12.04
N ALA A 19 -6.27 21.22 -11.11
CA ALA A 19 -5.26 21.49 -10.09
C ALA A 19 -3.90 20.85 -10.38
N GLY A 20 -3.84 19.80 -11.20
CA GLY A 20 -2.68 18.94 -11.36
C GLY A 20 -2.56 17.89 -10.24
N TYR A 21 -1.82 16.81 -10.50
CA TYR A 21 -1.60 15.76 -9.50
C TYR A 21 -0.72 16.23 -8.34
N ASN A 22 0.25 17.12 -8.59
CA ASN A 22 1.11 17.65 -7.52
C ASN A 22 0.28 18.17 -6.34
N LYS A 23 -0.71 19.02 -6.60
CA LYS A 23 -1.54 19.62 -5.56
C LYS A 23 -2.36 18.58 -4.77
N LEU A 24 -2.87 17.55 -5.44
CA LEU A 24 -3.60 16.45 -4.79
C LEU A 24 -2.71 15.67 -3.83
N PHE A 25 -1.50 15.31 -4.28
CA PHE A 25 -0.53 14.60 -3.45
C PHE A 25 -0.05 15.45 -2.28
N GLN A 26 0.32 16.72 -2.52
CA GLN A 26 0.81 17.61 -1.47
C GLN A 26 -0.26 17.90 -0.41
N GLN A 27 -1.52 18.11 -0.81
CA GLN A 27 -2.62 18.26 0.14
C GLN A 27 -2.75 17.03 1.04
N ARG A 28 -2.82 15.82 0.45
CA ARG A 28 -2.91 14.59 1.24
C ARG A 28 -1.69 14.41 2.14
N ALA A 29 -0.49 14.70 1.65
CA ALA A 29 0.74 14.54 2.41
C ALA A 29 0.76 15.44 3.65
N GLN A 30 0.29 16.68 3.53
CA GLN A 30 0.15 17.60 4.66
C GLN A 30 -0.87 17.08 5.69
N GLU A 31 -2.08 16.71 5.24
CA GLU A 31 -3.13 16.15 6.11
C GLU A 31 -2.63 14.89 6.86
N ASN A 32 -1.93 14.01 6.14
CA ASN A 32 -1.37 12.79 6.70
C ASN A 32 -0.24 13.07 7.68
N ALA A 33 0.68 14.00 7.38
CA ALA A 33 1.78 14.35 8.27
C ALA A 33 1.27 14.84 9.64
N GLU A 34 0.25 15.70 9.64
CA GLU A 34 -0.39 16.19 10.87
C GLU A 34 -0.97 15.04 11.70
N VAL A 35 -1.68 14.11 11.05
CA VAL A 35 -2.27 12.94 11.71
C VAL A 35 -1.21 11.97 12.21
N TYR A 36 -0.19 11.67 11.39
CA TYR A 36 0.81 10.66 11.69
C TYR A 36 1.76 11.10 12.80
N LEU A 37 2.13 12.38 12.86
CA LEU A 37 2.91 12.92 13.98
C LEU A 37 2.19 12.73 15.32
N ARG A 38 0.87 12.92 15.37
CA ARG A 38 0.09 12.65 16.58
C ARG A 38 0.03 11.15 16.90
N LYS A 39 -0.16 10.31 15.87
CA LYS A 39 -0.28 8.85 16.03
C LYS A 39 1.03 8.16 16.38
N ALA A 40 2.17 8.73 16.01
CA ALA A 40 3.50 8.15 16.29
C ALA A 40 3.79 8.01 17.80
N ASN A 41 3.09 8.78 18.64
CA ASN A 41 3.18 8.66 20.11
C ASN A 41 2.13 7.71 20.71
N GLY A 42 1.28 7.11 19.88
CA GLY A 42 0.21 6.21 20.29
C GLY A 42 0.61 4.74 20.23
N SER A 43 -0.37 3.87 20.51
CA SER A 43 -0.25 2.42 20.36
C SER A 43 -1.26 1.90 19.33
N ILE A 44 -1.04 0.65 18.90
CA ILE A 44 -1.94 -0.04 17.98
C ILE A 44 -3.25 -0.35 18.73
N SER A 45 -4.38 0.07 18.16
CA SER A 45 -5.69 -0.35 18.67
C SER A 45 -5.94 -1.81 18.32
N LEU A 46 -6.36 -2.60 19.30
CA LEU A 46 -6.65 -4.02 19.09
C LEU A 46 -8.08 -4.29 18.60
N ASN A 47 -8.96 -3.30 18.66
CA ASN A 47 -10.39 -3.45 18.35
C ASN A 47 -10.62 -3.88 16.88
N ASP A 48 -9.80 -3.39 15.95
CA ASP A 48 -9.91 -3.78 14.54
C ASP A 48 -9.55 -5.27 14.32
N PHE A 49 -8.69 -5.84 15.18
CA PHE A 49 -8.40 -7.27 15.14
C PHE A 49 -9.57 -8.13 15.63
N ASP A 50 -10.46 -7.61 16.49
CA ASP A 50 -11.69 -8.33 16.85
C ASP A 50 -12.60 -8.53 15.64
N SER A 51 -12.74 -7.49 14.81
CA SER A 51 -13.49 -7.59 13.55
C SER A 51 -12.84 -8.59 12.58
N LEU A 52 -11.51 -8.61 12.52
CA LEU A 52 -10.77 -9.58 11.71
C LEU A 52 -11.00 -11.03 12.18
N ARG A 53 -10.96 -11.29 13.49
CA ARG A 53 -11.25 -12.60 14.07
C ARG A 53 -12.65 -13.08 13.69
N VAL A 54 -13.64 -12.19 13.79
CA VAL A 54 -15.03 -12.49 13.38
C VAL A 54 -15.10 -12.86 11.90
N ILE A 55 -14.38 -12.16 11.02
CA ILE A 55 -14.32 -12.50 9.59
C ILE A 55 -13.75 -13.91 9.41
N PHE A 56 -12.65 -14.27 10.08
CA PHE A 56 -12.09 -15.62 10.01
C PHE A 56 -13.07 -16.68 10.49
N ASP A 57 -13.73 -16.45 11.63
CA ASP A 57 -14.66 -17.42 12.20
C ASP A 57 -15.89 -17.65 11.28
N ILE A 58 -16.43 -16.60 10.66
CA ILE A 58 -17.58 -16.70 9.73
C ILE A 58 -17.21 -17.38 8.41
N THR A 59 -15.96 -17.23 7.96
CA THR A 59 -15.50 -17.75 6.66
C THR A 59 -14.85 -19.13 6.77
N ALA A 60 -14.44 -19.56 7.96
CA ALA A 60 -13.85 -20.87 8.24
C ALA A 60 -14.64 -22.06 7.69
N PRO A 61 -16.00 -22.10 7.72
CA PRO A 61 -16.77 -23.21 7.17
C PRO A 61 -16.77 -23.29 5.63
N SER A 62 -16.23 -22.28 4.94
CA SER A 62 -16.17 -22.26 3.48
C SER A 62 -14.93 -22.98 2.96
N ASN A 63 -15.02 -23.55 1.75
CA ASN A 63 -13.85 -24.05 1.01
C ASN A 63 -13.07 -22.92 0.28
N GLY A 64 -13.30 -21.67 0.69
CA GLY A 64 -12.72 -20.49 0.06
C GLY A 64 -11.31 -20.18 0.58
N THR A 65 -10.59 -19.34 -0.17
CA THR A 65 -9.33 -18.75 0.29
C THR A 65 -9.56 -17.28 0.66
N ILE A 66 -9.18 -16.90 1.87
CA ILE A 66 -9.16 -15.51 2.31
C ILE A 66 -7.82 -14.90 1.90
N ASN A 67 -7.86 -13.93 0.98
CA ASN A 67 -6.67 -13.17 0.60
C ASN A 67 -6.68 -11.83 1.31
N LEU A 68 -5.86 -11.69 2.35
CA LEU A 68 -5.60 -10.44 3.04
C LEU A 68 -4.51 -9.66 2.31
N ILE A 69 -4.68 -8.34 2.24
CA ILE A 69 -3.82 -7.47 1.46
C ILE A 69 -3.38 -6.31 2.36
N ILE A 70 -2.08 -6.17 2.59
CA ILE A 70 -1.51 -4.92 3.09
C ILE A 70 -1.42 -3.98 1.89
N TYR A 71 -2.10 -2.85 2.04
CA TYR A 71 -2.43 -1.94 0.96
C TYR A 71 -1.17 -1.40 0.22
N PRO A 72 -1.20 -1.27 -1.12
CA PRO A 72 -0.10 -0.72 -1.90
C PRO A 72 -0.06 0.81 -1.79
N TYR A 73 0.35 1.33 -0.64
CA TYR A 73 0.52 2.78 -0.48
C TYR A 73 1.56 3.32 -1.45
N HIS A 74 1.36 4.54 -1.95
CA HIS A 74 2.39 5.25 -2.68
C HIS A 74 3.60 5.51 -1.76
N SER A 75 4.80 5.51 -2.32
CA SER A 75 6.05 5.70 -1.59
C SER A 75 6.09 6.98 -0.74
N GLN A 76 5.31 8.02 -1.10
CA GLN A 76 5.17 9.23 -0.28
C GLN A 76 4.59 8.95 1.12
N ILE A 77 3.59 8.07 1.25
CA ILE A 77 3.03 7.71 2.57
C ILE A 77 4.04 6.90 3.39
N LEU A 78 4.81 6.03 2.75
CA LEU A 78 5.83 5.25 3.43
C LEU A 78 7.00 6.12 3.89
N ALA A 79 7.42 7.09 3.07
CA ALA A 79 8.39 8.10 3.47
C ALA A 79 7.85 8.97 4.62
N LEU A 80 6.54 9.27 4.63
CA LEU A 80 5.90 9.94 5.77
C LEU A 80 5.97 9.06 7.03
N PHE A 81 5.70 7.76 6.94
CA PHE A 81 5.82 6.86 8.09
C PHE A 81 7.24 6.86 8.68
N GLU A 82 8.26 6.92 7.85
CA GLU A 82 9.65 7.02 8.29
C GLU A 82 9.91 8.36 8.99
N GLU A 83 9.61 9.47 8.33
CA GLU A 83 9.92 10.82 8.83
C GLU A 83 9.10 11.21 10.07
N THR A 84 7.88 10.65 10.22
CA THR A 84 7.05 10.86 11.43
C THR A 84 7.32 9.84 12.53
N GLY A 85 8.15 8.82 12.30
CA GLY A 85 8.44 7.76 13.29
C GLY A 85 7.34 6.70 13.44
N LEU A 86 6.41 6.59 12.48
CA LEU A 86 5.33 5.60 12.47
C LEU A 86 5.79 4.22 11.96
N TRP A 87 6.94 4.13 11.30
CA TRP A 87 7.44 2.88 10.71
C TRP A 87 7.54 1.71 11.70
N PRO A 88 8.08 1.86 12.92
CA PRO A 88 8.12 0.76 13.90
C PRO A 88 6.73 0.26 14.29
N ILE A 89 5.75 1.16 14.42
CA ILE A 89 4.35 0.82 14.71
C ILE A 89 3.73 0.06 13.53
N PHE A 90 4.04 0.46 12.29
CA PHE A 90 3.59 -0.26 11.11
C PHE A 90 4.18 -1.67 11.02
N ALA A 91 5.47 -1.84 11.32
CA ALA A 91 6.12 -3.15 11.36
C ALA A 91 5.51 -4.05 12.44
N GLU A 92 5.25 -3.50 13.63
CA GLU A 92 4.60 -4.25 14.71
C GLU A 92 3.17 -4.64 14.35
N TRP A 93 2.41 -3.77 13.70
CA TRP A 93 1.07 -4.08 13.21
C TRP A 93 1.07 -5.27 12.23
N LYS A 94 2.08 -5.39 11.36
CA LYS A 94 2.22 -6.57 10.48
C LYS A 94 2.46 -7.86 11.27
N ARG A 95 3.28 -7.81 12.33
CA ARG A 95 3.53 -8.97 13.20
C ARG A 95 2.25 -9.41 13.92
N LEU A 96 1.48 -8.46 14.44
CA LEU A 96 0.18 -8.75 15.06
C LEU A 96 -0.78 -9.40 14.05
N LEU A 97 -0.83 -8.89 12.81
CA LEU A 97 -1.66 -9.48 11.76
C LEU A 97 -1.27 -10.93 11.44
N ILE A 98 0.02 -11.22 11.33
CA ILE A 98 0.53 -12.59 11.12
C ILE A 98 0.13 -13.49 12.29
N ASN A 99 0.26 -13.00 13.53
CA ASN A 99 -0.13 -13.75 14.72
C ASN A 99 -1.64 -14.08 14.72
N GLU A 100 -2.51 -13.12 14.36
CA GLU A 100 -3.96 -13.39 14.25
C GLU A 100 -4.27 -14.48 13.21
N ILE A 101 -3.57 -14.49 12.09
CA ILE A 101 -3.70 -15.52 11.05
C ILE A 101 -3.27 -16.89 11.60
N SER A 102 -2.16 -16.96 12.34
CA SER A 102 -1.65 -18.18 12.97
C SER A 102 -2.64 -18.74 13.99
N VAL A 103 -3.19 -17.89 14.85
CA VAL A 103 -4.22 -18.26 15.82
C VAL A 103 -5.48 -18.78 15.12
N ALA A 104 -5.92 -18.12 14.04
CA ALA A 104 -7.08 -18.57 13.26
C ALA A 104 -6.86 -19.95 12.61
N ARG A 105 -5.68 -20.21 12.02
CA ARG A 105 -5.32 -21.51 11.45
C ARG A 105 -5.28 -22.63 12.51
N LYS A 106 -4.84 -22.33 13.73
CA LYS A 106 -4.88 -23.28 14.86
C LYS A 106 -6.30 -23.58 15.32
N ARG A 107 -7.20 -22.58 15.28
CA ARG A 107 -8.62 -22.73 15.66
C ARG A 107 -9.43 -23.48 14.61
N HIS A 108 -9.12 -23.25 13.32
CA HIS A 108 -9.86 -23.78 12.19
C HIS A 108 -8.91 -24.50 11.22
N SER A 109 -8.76 -25.82 11.36
CA SER A 109 -7.75 -26.61 10.61
C SER A 109 -7.89 -26.59 9.09
N HIS A 110 -9.07 -26.23 8.57
CA HIS A 110 -9.36 -26.20 7.13
C HIS A 110 -9.35 -24.78 6.52
N ILE A 111 -9.17 -23.75 7.35
CA ILE A 111 -9.19 -22.37 6.84
C ILE A 111 -7.94 -22.11 5.99
N ASN A 112 -8.14 -21.57 4.78
CA ASN A 112 -7.04 -21.12 3.94
C ASN A 112 -6.97 -19.59 3.95
N ILE A 113 -5.95 -19.05 4.62
CA ILE A 113 -5.71 -17.61 4.70
C ILE A 113 -4.37 -17.33 4.07
N LYS A 114 -4.29 -16.36 3.18
CA LYS A 114 -3.05 -15.82 2.63
C LYS A 114 -2.94 -14.35 2.95
N LEU A 115 -1.74 -13.90 3.28
CA LEU A 115 -1.43 -12.48 3.48
C LEU A 115 -0.46 -12.02 2.41
N TYR A 116 -0.83 -10.98 1.69
CA TYR A 116 0.01 -10.36 0.68
C TYR A 116 0.40 -8.95 1.13
N ASP A 117 1.69 -8.70 1.21
CA ASP A 117 2.23 -7.38 1.49
C ASP A 117 2.58 -6.64 0.20
N PHE A 118 1.74 -5.68 -0.20
CA PHE A 118 2.04 -4.78 -1.32
C PHE A 118 2.58 -3.42 -0.88
N SER A 119 2.85 -3.24 0.41
CA SER A 119 3.65 -2.10 0.87
C SER A 119 5.11 -2.27 0.47
N GLY A 120 5.86 -1.18 0.55
CA GLY A 120 7.22 -1.09 0.05
C GLY A 120 7.32 -0.07 -1.08
N TYR A 121 8.45 -0.09 -1.75
CA TYR A 121 8.88 0.96 -2.66
C TYR A 121 9.10 0.41 -4.08
N SER A 122 8.32 -0.60 -4.47
CA SER A 122 8.37 -1.19 -5.81
C SER A 122 8.18 -0.12 -6.89
N ARG A 123 8.47 -0.47 -8.15
CA ARG A 123 8.26 0.43 -9.30
C ARG A 123 6.82 0.96 -9.43
N TYR A 124 5.84 0.26 -8.86
CA TYR A 124 4.45 0.72 -8.84
C TYR A 124 4.26 1.76 -7.74
N ASN A 125 4.73 1.47 -6.52
CA ASN A 125 4.60 2.37 -5.37
C ASN A 125 5.42 3.66 -5.54
N CYS A 126 6.62 3.55 -6.15
CA CYS A 126 7.54 4.66 -6.40
C CYS A 126 7.24 5.38 -7.72
N GLU A 127 5.96 5.68 -7.96
CA GLU A 127 5.55 6.46 -9.11
C GLU A 127 5.98 7.92 -8.96
N ARG A 128 6.45 8.55 -10.04
CA ARG A 128 6.77 9.98 -10.00
C ARG A 128 5.50 10.81 -9.91
N ILE A 129 5.48 11.74 -8.95
CA ILE A 129 4.41 12.74 -8.86
C ILE A 129 4.71 13.83 -9.90
N PRO A 130 3.75 14.20 -10.76
CA PRO A 130 3.92 15.34 -11.67
C PRO A 130 4.36 16.61 -10.94
N SER A 131 5.18 17.42 -11.60
CA SER A 131 5.75 18.65 -11.03
C SER A 131 4.68 19.68 -10.67
N LEU A 132 5.02 20.61 -9.78
CA LEU A 132 4.14 21.72 -9.45
C LEU A 132 3.79 22.53 -10.72
N GLY A 133 2.49 22.76 -10.93
CA GLY A 133 1.98 23.48 -12.11
C GLY A 133 1.72 22.60 -13.33
N ASP A 134 2.18 21.34 -13.34
CA ASP A 134 1.87 20.39 -14.41
C ASP A 134 0.42 19.89 -14.28
N ARG A 135 -0.37 20.15 -15.32
CA ARG A 135 -1.78 19.76 -15.46
C ARG A 135 -2.02 18.81 -16.63
N GLU A 136 -0.98 18.51 -17.40
CA GLU A 136 -1.07 17.68 -18.60
C GLU A 136 -0.64 16.25 -18.28
N SER A 137 0.42 16.08 -17.48
CA SER A 137 0.89 14.77 -17.06
C SER A 137 -0.07 14.13 -16.07
N ALA A 138 -0.26 12.82 -16.20
CA ALA A 138 -1.03 12.02 -15.28
C ALA A 138 -0.18 10.88 -14.73
N THR A 139 -0.41 10.54 -13.47
CA THR A 139 0.01 9.27 -12.90
C THR A 139 -0.74 8.11 -13.56
N ASN A 140 -0.16 6.91 -13.54
CA ASN A 140 -0.77 5.67 -13.99
C ASN A 140 -1.44 4.92 -12.84
N TRP A 141 -0.86 4.98 -11.64
CA TRP A 141 -1.20 4.06 -10.55
C TRP A 141 -1.97 4.72 -9.42
N TYR A 142 -1.80 6.02 -9.18
CA TYR A 142 -2.37 6.69 -8.00
C TYR A 142 -3.20 7.94 -8.30
N TRP A 143 -4.36 8.10 -7.66
CA TRP A 143 -5.07 9.38 -7.66
C TRP A 143 -4.36 10.41 -6.78
N GLU A 144 -3.98 9.95 -5.59
CA GLU A 144 -3.03 10.57 -4.67
C GLU A 144 -2.41 9.43 -3.82
N ALA A 145 -1.59 9.76 -2.83
CA ALA A 145 -0.73 8.77 -2.18
C ALA A 145 -1.48 7.62 -1.47
N GLY A 146 -2.74 7.83 -1.07
CA GLY A 146 -3.57 6.85 -0.35
C GLY A 146 -4.52 6.02 -1.23
N HIS A 147 -4.84 6.48 -2.44
CA HIS A 147 -5.86 5.87 -3.30
C HIS A 147 -5.29 5.52 -4.65
N PHE A 148 -5.13 4.22 -4.90
CA PHE A 148 -4.69 3.73 -6.20
C PHE A 148 -5.84 3.73 -7.23
N LYS A 149 -5.47 3.78 -8.51
CA LYS A 149 -6.36 3.69 -9.66
C LYS A 149 -6.65 2.25 -9.99
N LYS A 150 -7.76 2.02 -10.71
CA LYS A 150 -8.14 0.70 -11.24
C LYS A 150 -6.96 -0.07 -11.83
N ALA A 151 -6.08 0.60 -12.59
CA ALA A 151 -4.94 -0.02 -13.24
C ALA A 151 -4.00 -0.75 -12.25
N LEU A 152 -3.68 -0.15 -11.10
CA LEU A 152 -2.88 -0.84 -10.06
C LEU A 152 -3.71 -1.91 -9.33
N GLY A 153 -5.01 -1.67 -9.15
CA GLY A 153 -5.92 -2.67 -8.59
C GLY A 153 -6.00 -3.94 -9.44
N ASP A 154 -6.04 -3.81 -10.77
CA ASP A 154 -6.05 -4.94 -11.70
C ASP A 154 -4.76 -5.76 -11.59
N ILE A 155 -3.62 -5.09 -11.39
CA ILE A 155 -2.31 -5.72 -11.14
C ILE A 155 -2.28 -6.49 -9.82
N VAL A 156 -2.77 -5.88 -8.74
CA VAL A 156 -2.89 -6.55 -7.42
C VAL A 156 -3.79 -7.77 -7.53
N LEU A 157 -4.94 -7.66 -8.20
CA LEU A 157 -5.87 -8.78 -8.39
C LEU A 157 -5.26 -9.90 -9.24
N ALA A 158 -4.56 -9.56 -10.32
CA ALA A 158 -3.84 -10.54 -11.13
C ALA A 158 -2.82 -11.32 -10.30
N ARG A 159 -2.08 -10.61 -9.42
CA ARG A 159 -1.07 -11.19 -8.54
C ARG A 159 -1.65 -12.16 -7.52
N ILE A 160 -2.73 -11.78 -6.81
CA ILE A 160 -3.30 -12.61 -5.74
C ILE A 160 -4.13 -13.78 -6.29
N LEU A 161 -4.81 -13.60 -7.43
CA LEU A 161 -5.63 -14.65 -8.04
C LEU A 161 -4.83 -15.55 -8.98
N ASN A 162 -3.55 -15.24 -9.21
CA ASN A 162 -2.69 -15.89 -10.18
C ASN A 162 -3.34 -15.97 -11.58
N ILE A 163 -3.97 -14.87 -12.01
CA ILE A 163 -4.66 -14.78 -13.29
C ILE A 163 -3.76 -14.06 -14.28
N SER A 164 -3.50 -14.68 -15.43
CA SER A 164 -2.88 -14.01 -16.57
C SER A 164 -3.80 -12.91 -17.09
N THR A 165 -3.38 -11.65 -17.00
CA THR A 165 -4.08 -10.51 -17.61
C THR A 165 -3.27 -10.00 -18.81
N PRO A 166 -3.88 -9.30 -19.78
CA PRO A 166 -3.12 -8.70 -20.89
C PRO A 166 -2.06 -7.69 -20.44
N LEU A 167 -2.26 -7.05 -19.28
CA LEU A 167 -1.25 -6.20 -18.62
C LEU A 167 -0.10 -7.00 -18.00
N ALA A 168 -0.30 -8.31 -17.87
CA ALA A 168 0.60 -9.24 -17.22
C ALA A 168 1.30 -10.22 -18.14
N LEU A 169 1.08 -10.10 -19.44
CA LEU A 169 1.75 -10.91 -20.43
C LEU A 169 2.80 -10.06 -21.14
N THR A 170 4.03 -10.56 -21.22
CA THR A 170 5.01 -10.06 -22.17
C THR A 170 4.57 -10.42 -23.60
N ALA A 171 5.21 -9.82 -24.60
CA ALA A 171 4.87 -10.05 -26.01
C ALA A 171 4.93 -11.54 -26.44
N ASP A 172 5.64 -12.38 -25.69
CA ASP A 172 5.76 -13.83 -25.89
C ASP A 172 4.73 -14.67 -25.10
N GLY A 173 3.80 -14.04 -24.39
CA GLY A 173 2.76 -14.72 -23.61
C GLY A 173 3.22 -15.31 -22.28
N SER A 174 4.46 -15.05 -21.84
CA SER A 174 4.89 -15.37 -20.48
C SER A 174 4.43 -14.30 -19.49
N MET A 175 4.34 -14.66 -18.20
CA MET A 175 3.98 -13.69 -17.16
C MET A 175 5.10 -12.66 -17.01
N ASP A 176 4.75 -11.37 -17.02
CA ASP A 176 5.70 -10.28 -16.80
C ASP A 176 6.44 -10.52 -15.46
N GLY A 177 7.76 -10.73 -15.56
CA GLY A 177 8.63 -10.96 -14.42
C GLY A 177 8.60 -9.82 -13.40
N PHE A 178 8.17 -8.62 -13.79
CA PHE A 178 7.95 -7.51 -12.85
C PHE A 178 6.68 -7.67 -12.02
N LEU A 179 5.63 -8.30 -12.55
CA LEU A 179 4.41 -8.55 -11.79
C LEU A 179 4.59 -9.67 -10.78
N SER A 180 5.35 -10.71 -11.12
CA SER A 180 5.67 -11.77 -10.16
C SER A 180 6.46 -11.25 -8.95
N GLN A 181 7.21 -10.15 -9.15
CA GLN A 181 7.96 -9.45 -8.11
C GLN A 181 7.15 -8.40 -7.33
N PHE A 182 5.94 -8.05 -7.77
CA PHE A 182 5.11 -7.07 -7.06
C PHE A 182 4.31 -7.71 -5.93
N GLY A 183 4.52 -7.18 -4.73
CA GLY A 183 3.97 -7.73 -3.50
C GLY A 183 4.69 -9.00 -3.03
N PHE A 184 4.43 -9.39 -1.80
CA PHE A 184 5.10 -10.51 -1.14
C PHE A 184 4.10 -11.35 -0.34
N GLU A 185 4.05 -12.67 -0.55
CA GLU A 185 3.22 -13.55 0.28
C GLU A 185 3.90 -13.70 1.65
N LEU A 186 3.33 -13.06 2.66
CA LEU A 186 3.92 -12.84 3.97
C LEU A 186 3.37 -13.85 5.01
N ASP A 187 4.26 -14.48 5.76
CA ASP A 187 3.93 -15.33 6.91
C ASP A 187 4.99 -15.21 8.03
N GLU A 188 4.86 -16.06 9.07
CA GLU A 188 5.77 -16.07 10.21
C GLU A 188 7.23 -16.37 9.85
N SER A 189 7.46 -17.15 8.78
CA SER A 189 8.79 -17.66 8.42
C SER A 189 9.62 -16.67 7.61
N ASN A 190 8.97 -15.71 6.94
CA ASN A 190 9.61 -14.88 5.92
C ASN A 190 9.51 -13.36 6.18
N LEU A 191 9.23 -12.96 7.43
CA LEU A 191 9.14 -11.56 7.83
C LEU A 191 10.43 -10.78 7.51
N ASN A 192 11.59 -11.36 7.81
CA ASN A 192 12.90 -10.74 7.55
C ASN A 192 13.17 -10.58 6.05
N ASP A 193 12.73 -11.54 5.22
CA ASP A 193 12.87 -11.47 3.77
C ASP A 193 12.01 -10.34 3.20
N ASN A 194 10.81 -10.16 3.73
CA ASN A 194 9.95 -9.05 3.36
C ASN A 194 10.51 -7.68 3.79
N GLU A 195 11.11 -7.60 4.99
CA GLU A 195 11.81 -6.40 5.45
C GLU A 195 13.03 -6.07 4.57
N GLU A 196 13.80 -7.10 4.16
CA GLU A 196 14.91 -6.99 3.21
C GLU A 196 14.43 -6.46 1.85
N ARG A 197 13.38 -7.06 1.29
CA ARG A 197 12.75 -6.61 0.04
C ARG A 197 12.40 -5.12 0.10
N ILE A 198 11.68 -4.70 1.15
CA ILE A 198 11.28 -3.30 1.32
C ILE A 198 12.50 -2.38 1.40
N ARG A 199 13.57 -2.80 2.08
CA ARG A 199 14.81 -2.00 2.19
C ARG A 199 15.53 -1.84 0.85
N GLN A 200 15.59 -2.90 0.06
CA GLN A 200 16.18 -2.87 -1.28
C GLN A 200 15.37 -1.98 -2.22
N GLU A 201 14.05 -2.18 -2.26
CA GLU A 201 13.13 -1.32 -3.02
C GLU A 201 13.26 0.15 -2.62
N ARG A 202 13.35 0.44 -1.31
CA ARG A 202 13.51 1.80 -0.81
C ARG A 202 14.80 2.43 -1.33
N SER A 203 15.90 1.67 -1.31
CA SER A 203 17.20 2.14 -1.78
C SER A 203 17.18 2.46 -3.28
N LEU A 204 16.50 1.63 -4.08
CA LEU A 204 16.29 1.88 -5.51
C LEU A 204 15.41 3.12 -5.73
N CYS A 205 14.27 3.22 -5.05
CA CYS A 205 13.37 4.36 -5.14
C CYS A 205 14.06 5.68 -4.73
N MET A 206 14.88 5.66 -3.68
CA MET A 206 15.62 6.85 -3.24
C MET A 206 16.72 7.25 -4.23
N ARG A 207 17.38 6.29 -4.88
CA ARG A 207 18.34 6.58 -5.95
C ARG A 207 17.64 7.18 -7.17
N ASP A 208 16.49 6.64 -7.54
CA ASP A 208 15.82 6.98 -8.80
C ASP A 208 14.85 8.17 -8.67
N TYR A 209 14.38 8.48 -7.45
CA TYR A 209 13.47 9.59 -7.13
C TYR A 209 13.81 10.21 -5.75
N PRO A 210 15.01 10.80 -5.59
CA PRO A 210 15.45 11.37 -4.31
C PRO A 210 14.58 12.54 -3.83
N GLU A 211 13.98 13.31 -4.76
CA GLU A 211 13.15 14.47 -4.44
C GLU A 211 11.94 14.10 -3.58
N LEU A 212 11.37 12.90 -3.78
CA LEU A 212 10.27 12.40 -2.97
C LEU A 212 10.59 12.43 -1.47
N PHE A 213 11.79 11.96 -1.11
CA PHE A 213 12.22 11.82 0.27
C PHE A 213 12.63 13.16 0.87
N THR A 214 13.33 14.01 0.10
CA THR A 214 13.74 15.34 0.57
C THR A 214 12.54 16.27 0.76
N GLU A 215 11.58 16.27 -0.17
CA GLU A 215 10.33 17.02 -0.05
C GLU A 215 9.48 16.52 1.11
N THR A 216 9.36 15.20 1.30
CA THR A 216 8.60 14.62 2.41
C THR A 216 9.20 15.02 3.76
N ARG A 217 10.52 14.97 3.90
CA ARG A 217 11.21 15.45 5.11
C ARG A 217 10.96 16.93 5.37
N ALA A 218 11.08 17.77 4.34
CA ALA A 218 10.84 19.21 4.45
C ALA A 218 9.39 19.51 4.87
N LEU A 219 8.42 18.79 4.30
CA LEU A 219 7.01 18.88 4.65
C LEU A 219 6.78 18.52 6.12
N VAL A 220 7.30 17.38 6.59
CA VAL A 220 7.15 16.97 8.00
C VAL A 220 7.79 17.98 8.95
N ALA A 221 8.97 18.51 8.62
CA ALA A 221 9.62 19.56 9.40
C ALA A 221 8.76 20.83 9.48
N ALA A 222 8.17 21.26 8.37
CA ALA A 222 7.29 22.42 8.33
C ALA A 222 5.99 22.23 9.13
N VAL A 223 5.44 21.01 9.16
CA VAL A 223 4.28 20.67 10.00
C VAL A 223 4.67 20.67 11.49
N ARG A 224 5.84 20.13 11.84
CA ARG A 224 6.35 20.17 13.22
C ARG A 224 6.55 21.60 13.74
N SER A 225 7.05 22.51 12.92
CA SER A 225 7.28 23.90 13.34
C SER A 225 6.01 24.73 13.57
N LYS A 226 4.85 24.24 13.13
CA LYS A 226 3.55 24.91 13.29
C LYS A 226 2.76 24.45 14.53
N ASN A 227 3.14 23.32 15.12
CA ASN A 227 2.53 22.73 16.31
C ASN A 227 3.39 22.95 17.54
#